data_AF-A0A961P6C3-F1
#
_entry.id   AF-A0A961P6C3-F1
#
_cell.length_a   1.000
_cell.length_b   1.000
_cell.length_c   1.000
_cell.angle_alpha   90.00
_cell.angle_beta   90.00
_cell.angle_gamma   90.00
#
_symmetry.space_group_name_H-M   'P 1'
#
loop_
_entity.id
_entity.type
_entity.pdbx_description
1 polymer ?
#
loop_
_entity_poly.entity_id
_entity_poly.type
_entity_poly.pdbx_seq_one_letter_code
_entity_poly.pdbx_strand_id
1 'polypeptide(L)'
;MKLNLSPAVERYQLIPSAGEDDPGIAIHARPALTAVIEDAKADDSLIAYADEIRAMVEAGEDAEASAEVIRSKGRVGLMFARALARRVIERWEGVEDADGSPAPVTPDRVDAFLDIAPIYDAFTSVYLVRWLTVQREKNVSAPSLNGTSAGAPTIAATATASAPNARAGRSGRKPKKAD
;
A
#
# COMPACT_ATOMS: atom_id res chain seq x y z
N MET A 1 6.47 -18.39 -1.66
CA MET A 1 7.27 -17.20 -2.06
C MET A 1 8.30 -16.93 -0.97
N LYS A 2 9.56 -16.64 -1.32
CA LYS A 2 10.57 -16.18 -0.34
C LYS A 2 10.71 -14.66 -0.47
N LEU A 3 10.44 -13.95 0.62
CA LEU A 3 10.59 -12.50 0.68
C LEU A 3 11.95 -12.15 1.30
N ASN A 4 12.74 -11.36 0.57
CA ASN A 4 13.96 -10.78 1.10
C ASN A 4 13.62 -9.36 1.62
N LEU A 5 13.88 -9.12 2.90
CA LEU A 5 13.64 -7.82 3.55
C LEU A 5 14.87 -6.92 3.56
N SER A 6 16.00 -7.40 3.01
CA SER A 6 17.21 -6.59 2.87
C SER A 6 16.89 -5.33 2.05
N PRO A 7 17.27 -4.13 2.52
CA PRO A 7 17.12 -2.91 1.73
C PRO A 7 18.08 -2.88 0.52
N ALA A 8 18.92 -3.90 0.37
CA ALA A 8 19.85 -4.00 -0.74
C ALA A 8 19.12 -4.11 -2.08
N VAL A 9 19.77 -3.55 -3.10
CA VAL A 9 19.34 -3.64 -4.48
C VAL A 9 19.45 -5.08 -4.95
N GLU A 10 18.39 -5.60 -5.58
CA GLU A 10 18.35 -6.93 -6.18
C GLU A 10 18.29 -6.83 -7.70
N ARG A 11 18.90 -7.81 -8.39
CA ARG A 11 18.80 -7.98 -9.83
C ARG A 11 17.52 -8.75 -10.18
N TYR A 12 16.70 -8.21 -11.06
CA TYR A 12 15.49 -8.82 -11.59
C TYR A 12 15.65 -9.00 -13.11
N GLN A 13 15.66 -10.25 -13.57
CA GLN A 13 15.68 -10.55 -15.01
C GLN A 13 14.28 -10.33 -15.58
N LEU A 14 14.15 -9.38 -16.51
CA LEU A 14 12.86 -9.08 -17.16
C LEU A 14 12.72 -9.91 -18.44
N ILE A 15 13.70 -9.82 -19.33
CA ILE A 15 13.75 -10.58 -20.58
C ILE A 15 14.96 -11.51 -20.52
N PRO A 16 14.81 -12.83 -20.68
CA PRO A 16 15.92 -13.76 -20.61
C PRO A 16 16.92 -13.52 -21.77
N SER A 17 18.18 -13.83 -21.51
CA SER A 17 19.21 -13.88 -22.56
C SER A 17 18.88 -14.98 -23.59
N ALA A 18 19.06 -14.68 -24.88
CA ALA A 18 18.87 -15.63 -25.97
C ALA A 18 20.19 -16.20 -26.52
N GLY A 19 21.34 -15.87 -25.92
CA GLY A 19 22.66 -16.33 -26.35
C GLY A 19 23.79 -15.41 -25.87
N GLU A 20 25.02 -15.71 -26.28
CA GLU A 20 26.21 -14.94 -25.90
C GLU A 20 26.16 -13.49 -26.40
N ASP A 21 25.50 -13.25 -27.55
CA ASP A 21 25.34 -11.93 -28.17
C ASP A 21 24.02 -11.22 -27.78
N ASP A 22 23.16 -11.85 -26.98
CA ASP A 22 21.92 -11.26 -26.46
C ASP A 22 21.85 -11.44 -24.94
N PRO A 23 22.37 -10.48 -24.16
CA PRO A 23 22.42 -10.58 -22.70
C PRO A 23 21.01 -10.53 -22.05
N GLY A 24 19.96 -10.28 -22.83
CA GLY A 24 18.62 -10.01 -22.32
C GLY A 24 18.55 -8.69 -21.55
N ILE A 25 17.45 -8.49 -20.84
CA ILE A 25 17.17 -7.24 -20.12
C ILE A 25 16.96 -7.55 -18.64
N ALA A 26 17.70 -6.84 -17.78
CA ALA A 26 17.56 -6.92 -16.34
C ALA A 26 17.54 -5.53 -15.70
N ILE A 27 16.83 -5.40 -14.59
CA ILE A 27 16.84 -4.21 -13.75
C ILE A 27 17.48 -4.53 -12.41
N HIS A 28 18.08 -3.53 -11.79
CA HIS A 28 18.53 -3.57 -10.41
C HIS A 28 17.69 -2.60 -9.63
N ALA A 29 16.86 -3.15 -8.74
CA ALA A 29 15.85 -2.39 -8.05
C ALA A 29 15.88 -2.63 -6.55
N ARG A 30 15.65 -1.56 -5.78
CA ARG A 30 15.40 -1.66 -4.35
C ARG A 30 14.07 -2.36 -4.09
N PRO A 31 13.85 -2.92 -2.88
CA PRO A 31 12.54 -3.34 -2.42
C PRO A 31 11.45 -2.25 -2.49
N ALA A 32 10.27 -2.57 -3.04
CA ALA A 32 9.09 -1.71 -2.95
C ALA A 32 8.37 -1.94 -1.61
N LEU A 33 8.99 -1.48 -0.52
CA LEU A 33 8.38 -1.49 0.82
C LEU A 33 7.19 -0.52 0.89
N THR A 34 6.43 -0.60 1.98
CA THR A 34 5.15 0.11 2.12
C THR A 34 5.26 1.61 1.83
N ALA A 35 6.27 2.29 2.39
CA ALA A 35 6.48 3.72 2.13
C ALA A 35 6.69 4.02 0.63
N VAL A 36 7.49 3.21 -0.06
CA VAL A 36 7.75 3.38 -1.50
C VAL A 36 6.48 3.17 -2.33
N ILE A 37 5.66 2.19 -1.95
CA ILE A 37 4.36 1.93 -2.61
C ILE A 37 3.39 3.09 -2.39
N GLU A 38 3.29 3.61 -1.15
CA GLU A 38 2.42 4.74 -0.85
C GLU A 38 2.90 6.02 -1.55
N ASP A 39 4.20 6.28 -1.56
CA ASP A 39 4.80 7.41 -2.30
C ASP A 39 4.55 7.30 -3.81
N ALA A 40 4.52 6.09 -4.36
CA ALA A 40 4.20 5.85 -5.76
C ALA A 40 2.69 6.06 -6.06
N LYS A 41 1.79 5.72 -5.12
CA LYS A 41 0.36 6.01 -5.25
C LYS A 41 0.04 7.50 -5.15
N ALA A 42 0.85 8.24 -4.39
CA ALA A 42 0.76 9.68 -4.22
C ALA A 42 1.47 10.47 -5.32
N ASP A 43 1.87 9.82 -6.42
CA ASP A 43 2.49 10.51 -7.56
C ASP A 43 1.50 11.50 -8.19
N ASP A 44 1.95 12.73 -8.43
CA ASP A 44 1.11 13.82 -8.93
C ASP A 44 0.37 13.45 -10.23
N SER A 45 0.99 12.62 -11.09
CA SER A 45 0.38 12.16 -12.33
C SER A 45 -0.85 11.27 -12.11
N LEU A 46 -0.84 10.45 -11.06
CA LEU A 46 -1.99 9.63 -10.67
C LEU A 46 -3.10 10.49 -10.06
N ILE A 47 -2.73 11.49 -9.26
CA ILE A 47 -3.67 12.42 -8.63
C ILE A 47 -4.38 13.26 -9.70
N ALA A 48 -3.61 13.86 -10.61
CA ALA A 48 -4.15 14.65 -11.71
C ALA A 48 -5.10 13.82 -12.58
N TYR A 49 -4.71 12.59 -12.93
CA TYR A 49 -5.58 11.70 -13.70
C TYR A 49 -6.86 11.31 -12.94
N ALA A 50 -6.79 11.11 -11.63
CA ALA A 50 -7.97 10.82 -10.82
C ALA A 50 -8.94 12.00 -10.77
N ASP A 51 -8.43 13.23 -10.69
CA ASP A 51 -9.24 14.44 -10.73
C ASP A 51 -9.85 14.68 -12.12
N GLU A 52 -9.11 14.39 -13.20
CA GLU A 52 -9.64 14.38 -14.57
C GLU A 52 -10.82 13.41 -14.71
N ILE A 53 -10.65 12.17 -14.25
CA ILE A 53 -11.72 11.16 -14.30
C ILE A 53 -12.92 11.60 -13.45
N ARG A 54 -12.70 12.17 -12.25
CA ARG A 54 -13.78 12.71 -11.42
C ARG A 54 -14.53 13.81 -12.16
N ALA A 55 -13.83 14.77 -12.77
CA ALA A 55 -14.44 15.86 -13.51
C ALA A 55 -15.27 15.37 -14.71
N MET A 56 -14.80 14.35 -15.44
CA MET A 56 -15.56 13.72 -16.53
C MET A 56 -16.85 13.07 -16.03
N VAL A 57 -16.79 12.35 -14.91
CA VAL A 57 -17.97 11.72 -14.28
C VAL A 57 -18.96 12.78 -13.79
N GLU A 58 -18.49 13.86 -13.17
CA GLU A 58 -19.33 14.98 -12.70
C GLU A 58 -19.97 15.76 -13.85
N ALA A 59 -19.31 15.84 -15.01
CA ALA A 59 -19.84 16.47 -16.22
C ALA A 59 -20.99 15.67 -16.87
N GLY A 60 -21.36 14.50 -16.33
CA GLY A 60 -22.49 13.71 -16.80
C GLY A 60 -22.21 12.98 -18.12
N GLU A 61 -20.94 12.71 -18.44
CA GLU A 61 -20.61 11.73 -19.47
C GLU A 61 -20.99 10.35 -18.91
N ASP A 62 -22.03 9.72 -19.47
CA ASP A 62 -22.50 8.37 -19.12
C ASP A 62 -21.38 7.33 -19.37
N ALA A 63 -20.39 7.30 -18.48
CA ALA A 63 -19.18 6.48 -18.53
C ALA A 63 -19.43 5.03 -18.06
N GLU A 64 -20.68 4.57 -18.13
CA GLU A 64 -21.02 3.18 -17.89
C GLU A 64 -20.79 2.30 -19.14
N ALA A 65 -20.36 2.91 -20.26
CA ALA A 65 -19.94 2.18 -21.45
C ALA A 65 -18.46 1.71 -21.35
N SER A 66 -18.30 0.43 -21.64
CA SER A 66 -17.06 -0.34 -21.75
C SER A 66 -16.01 0.25 -22.72
N ALA A 67 -14.82 -0.37 -22.76
CA ALA A 67 -13.58 0.10 -23.38
C ALA A 67 -12.92 1.31 -22.69
N GLU A 68 -13.64 2.39 -22.37
CA GLU A 68 -13.03 3.55 -21.70
C GLU A 68 -12.62 3.24 -20.25
N VAL A 69 -13.47 2.55 -19.50
CA VAL A 69 -13.13 2.04 -18.15
C VAL A 69 -11.96 1.03 -18.19
N ILE A 70 -11.83 0.26 -19.27
CA ILE A 70 -10.72 -0.69 -19.45
C ILE A 70 -9.43 0.06 -19.76
N ARG A 71 -9.50 1.06 -20.67
CA ARG A 71 -8.38 1.95 -21.00
C ARG A 71 -7.93 2.75 -19.77
N SER A 72 -8.86 3.26 -18.97
CA SER A 72 -8.55 4.03 -17.77
C SER A 72 -7.87 3.17 -16.71
N LYS A 73 -8.35 1.94 -16.48
CA LYS A 73 -7.66 0.97 -15.61
C LYS A 73 -6.27 0.62 -16.11
N GLY A 74 -6.10 0.40 -17.41
CA GLY A 74 -4.79 0.16 -18.03
C GLY A 74 -3.85 1.35 -17.85
N ARG A 75 -4.35 2.58 -18.03
CA ARG A 75 -3.58 3.82 -17.85
C ARG A 75 -3.16 4.04 -16.41
N VAL A 76 -4.04 3.80 -15.44
CA VAL A 76 -3.71 3.86 -14.00
C VAL A 76 -2.61 2.86 -13.66
N GLY A 77 -2.71 1.62 -14.17
CA GLY A 77 -1.69 0.59 -13.96
C GLY A 77 -0.33 1.02 -14.49
N LEU A 78 -0.27 1.56 -15.71
CA LEU A 78 0.96 2.07 -16.31
C LEU A 78 1.54 3.28 -15.55
N MET A 79 0.71 4.26 -15.20
CA MET A 79 1.15 5.43 -14.41
C MET A 79 1.72 5.01 -13.05
N PHE A 80 1.06 4.07 -12.37
CA PHE A 80 1.57 3.53 -11.11
C PHE A 80 2.87 2.75 -11.29
N ALA A 81 2.99 1.92 -12.33
CA ALA A 81 4.21 1.19 -12.61
C ALA A 81 5.38 2.15 -12.89
N ARG A 82 5.16 3.22 -13.66
CA ARG A 82 6.16 4.27 -13.92
C ARG A 82 6.55 5.00 -12.64
N ALA A 83 5.58 5.47 -11.87
CA ALA A 83 5.83 6.13 -10.59
C ALA A 83 6.67 5.25 -9.67
N LEU A 84 6.36 3.95 -9.58
CA LEU A 84 7.14 3.03 -8.79
C LEU A 84 8.54 2.80 -9.37
N ALA A 85 8.64 2.51 -10.66
CA ALA A 85 9.90 2.23 -11.34
C ALA A 85 10.92 3.37 -11.18
N ARG A 86 10.48 4.63 -11.32
CA ARG A 86 11.31 5.83 -11.10
C ARG A 86 11.91 5.91 -9.69
N ARG A 87 11.26 5.30 -8.70
CA ARG A 87 11.69 5.30 -7.29
C ARG A 87 12.61 4.12 -6.94
N VAL A 88 12.49 3.01 -7.66
CA VAL A 88 13.12 1.74 -7.26
C VAL A 88 14.26 1.30 -8.15
N ILE A 89 14.24 1.62 -9.44
CA ILE A 89 15.29 1.23 -10.39
C ILE A 89 16.52 2.12 -10.17
N GLU A 90 17.67 1.50 -9.91
CA GLU A 90 18.95 2.20 -9.78
C GLU A 90 19.84 2.04 -11.01
N ARG A 91 19.81 0.87 -11.64
CA ARG A 91 20.56 0.55 -12.86
C ARG A 91 19.81 -0.51 -13.67
N TRP A 92 20.15 -0.65 -14.93
CA TRP A 92 19.66 -1.72 -15.80
C TRP A 92 20.80 -2.28 -16.66
N GLU A 93 20.55 -3.45 -17.24
CA GLU A 93 21.42 -4.17 -18.16
C GLU A 93 20.65 -4.41 -19.47
N GLY A 94 21.35 -4.35 -20.60
CA GLY A 94 20.75 -4.60 -21.92
C GLY A 94 19.80 -3.50 -22.39
N VAL A 95 19.92 -2.28 -21.84
CA VAL A 95 19.15 -1.11 -22.27
C VAL A 95 20.12 -0.06 -22.79
N GLU A 96 19.97 0.26 -24.07
CA GLU A 96 20.87 1.13 -24.81
C GLU A 96 20.10 2.31 -25.41
N ASP A 97 20.84 3.40 -25.65
CA ASP A 97 20.40 4.53 -26.42
C ASP A 97 20.58 4.29 -27.92
N ALA A 98 20.06 5.21 -28.75
CA ALA A 98 20.08 5.05 -30.21
C ALA A 98 21.50 4.98 -30.82
N ASP A 99 22.52 5.40 -30.07
CA ASP A 99 23.93 5.33 -30.43
C ASP A 99 24.63 4.04 -29.97
N GLY A 100 23.90 3.13 -29.30
CA GLY A 100 24.43 1.90 -28.71
C GLY A 100 25.11 2.10 -27.35
N SER A 101 25.07 3.31 -26.79
CA SER A 101 25.59 3.56 -25.44
C SER A 101 24.60 3.04 -24.39
N PRO A 102 25.04 2.58 -23.20
CA PRO A 102 24.12 2.24 -22.11
C PRO A 102 23.22 3.42 -21.76
N ALA A 103 21.90 3.21 -21.78
CA ALA A 103 20.95 4.28 -21.49
C ALA A 103 21.05 4.69 -20.01
N PRO A 104 21.00 5.99 -19.66
CA PRO A 104 21.00 6.41 -18.26
C PRO A 104 19.62 6.22 -17.62
N VAL A 105 19.59 5.77 -16.36
CA VAL A 105 18.34 5.68 -15.58
C VAL A 105 17.91 7.10 -15.18
N THR A 106 17.01 7.67 -15.97
CA THR A 106 16.38 8.97 -15.72
C THR A 106 14.86 8.80 -15.81
N PRO A 107 14.06 9.69 -15.19
CA PRO A 107 12.60 9.60 -15.23
C PRO A 107 12.02 9.38 -16.63
N ASP A 108 12.45 10.19 -17.60
CA ASP A 108 11.95 10.10 -18.99
C ASP A 108 12.32 8.77 -19.66
N ARG A 109 13.51 8.24 -19.35
CA ARG A 109 13.97 6.95 -19.89
C ARG A 109 13.27 5.77 -19.23
N VAL A 110 12.95 5.86 -17.94
CA VAL A 110 12.15 4.85 -17.23
C VAL A 110 10.73 4.80 -17.80
N ASP A 111 10.15 5.97 -18.09
CA ASP A 111 8.82 6.07 -18.70
C ASP A 111 8.82 5.46 -20.11
N ALA A 112 9.80 5.82 -20.94
CA ALA A 112 9.96 5.24 -22.28
C ALA A 112 10.22 3.73 -22.24
N PHE A 113 11.00 3.26 -21.26
CA PHE A 113 11.27 1.83 -21.06
C PHE A 113 9.99 1.06 -20.75
N LEU A 114 9.11 1.61 -19.91
CA LEU A 114 7.81 1.00 -19.57
C LEU A 114 6.72 1.22 -20.63
N ASP A 115 6.94 2.06 -21.64
CA ASP A 115 6.05 2.15 -22.80
C ASP A 115 6.19 0.98 -23.77
N ILE A 116 7.25 0.19 -23.63
CA ILE A 116 7.44 -1.05 -24.38
C ILE A 116 6.59 -2.13 -23.70
N ALA A 117 5.49 -2.54 -24.34
CA ALA A 117 4.52 -3.46 -23.74
C ALA A 117 5.14 -4.76 -23.16
N PRO A 118 6.04 -5.48 -23.85
CA PRO A 118 6.73 -6.63 -23.27
C PRO A 118 7.52 -6.33 -21.99
N ILE A 119 8.10 -5.13 -21.89
CA ILE A 119 8.86 -4.70 -20.71
C ILE A 119 7.90 -4.36 -19.57
N TYR A 120 6.80 -3.67 -19.84
CA TYR A 120 5.77 -3.40 -18.84
C TYR A 120 5.22 -4.70 -18.24
N ASP A 121 4.91 -5.69 -19.08
CA ASP A 121 4.41 -6.99 -18.65
C ASP A 121 5.45 -7.75 -17.80
N ALA A 122 6.72 -7.73 -18.24
CA ALA A 122 7.82 -8.35 -17.51
C ALA A 122 8.08 -7.66 -16.17
N PHE A 123 8.13 -6.32 -16.13
CA PHE A 123 8.29 -5.55 -14.89
C PHE A 123 7.15 -5.85 -13.91
N THR A 124 5.91 -5.89 -14.42
CA THR A 124 4.74 -6.16 -13.60
C THR A 124 4.80 -7.55 -12.98
N SER A 125 5.06 -8.57 -13.80
CA SER A 125 5.07 -9.97 -13.36
C SER A 125 6.27 -10.33 -12.47
N VAL A 126 7.47 -9.84 -12.80
CA VAL A 126 8.72 -10.20 -12.12
C VAL A 126 8.95 -9.37 -10.86
N TYR A 127 8.65 -8.06 -10.90
CA TYR A 127 8.94 -7.14 -9.81
C TYR A 127 7.67 -6.72 -9.06
N LEU A 128 6.68 -6.13 -9.74
CA LEU A 128 5.57 -5.45 -9.06
C LEU A 128 4.66 -6.42 -8.28
N VAL A 129 4.22 -7.52 -8.91
CA VAL A 129 3.32 -8.50 -8.29
C VAL A 129 3.95 -9.12 -7.04
N ARG A 130 5.26 -9.34 -7.04
CA ARG A 130 6.02 -9.84 -5.88
C ARG A 130 5.81 -8.92 -4.67
N TRP A 131 5.96 -7.61 -4.85
CA TRP A 131 5.85 -6.64 -3.75
C TRP A 131 4.40 -6.35 -3.35
N LEU A 132 3.45 -6.38 -4.27
CA LEU A 132 2.02 -6.23 -3.95
C LEU A 132 1.47 -7.42 -3.15
N THR A 133 1.92 -8.64 -3.45
CA THR A 133 1.51 -9.86 -2.73
C THR A 133 1.93 -9.80 -1.25
N VAL A 134 3.14 -9.29 -0.99
CA VAL A 134 3.67 -9.10 0.36
C VAL A 134 2.84 -8.12 1.17
N GLN A 135 2.41 -7.01 0.57
CA GLN A 135 1.56 -6.03 1.25
C GLN A 135 0.22 -6.64 1.63
N ARG A 136 -0.33 -7.52 0.77
CA ARG A 136 -1.58 -8.22 1.08
C ARG A 136 -1.42 -9.16 2.27
N GLU A 137 -0.32 -9.89 2.38
CA GLU A 137 -0.04 -10.76 3.55
C GLU A 137 0.04 -9.93 4.84
N LYS A 138 0.72 -8.77 4.81
CA LYS A 138 0.78 -7.84 5.95
C LYS A 138 -0.60 -7.32 6.35
N ASN A 139 -1.43 -6.94 5.38
CA ASN A 139 -2.76 -6.38 5.63
C ASN A 139 -3.80 -7.40 6.09
N VAL A 140 -3.63 -8.70 5.76
CA VAL A 140 -4.46 -9.78 6.32
C VAL A 140 -4.09 -10.10 7.77
N SER A 141 -2.88 -9.72 8.20
CA SER A 141 -2.40 -9.89 9.58
C SER A 141 -2.56 -8.64 10.46
N ALA A 142 -3.18 -7.57 9.95
CA ALA A 142 -3.55 -6.44 10.79
C ALA A 142 -4.55 -6.93 11.86
N PRO A 143 -4.31 -6.74 13.17
CA PRO A 143 -5.33 -6.97 14.17
C PRO A 143 -6.55 -6.15 13.75
N SER A 144 -7.69 -6.81 13.57
CA SER A 144 -8.96 -6.12 13.41
C SER A 144 -9.04 -5.04 14.50
N LEU A 145 -9.32 -3.80 14.10
CA LEU A 145 -9.64 -2.70 15.00
C LEU A 145 -11.04 -2.91 15.62
N ASN A 146 -11.26 -4.10 16.15
CA ASN A 146 -12.36 -4.38 17.06
C ASN A 146 -11.74 -4.52 18.45
N GLY A 147 -11.11 -3.43 18.90
CA GLY A 147 -10.98 -3.14 20.33
C GLY A 147 -12.35 -2.84 20.92
N THR A 148 -13.33 -3.72 20.76
CA THR A 148 -14.47 -3.73 21.66
C THR A 148 -13.93 -4.27 22.97
N SER A 149 -13.79 -3.39 23.94
CA SER A 149 -13.72 -3.75 25.35
C SER A 149 -14.99 -4.54 25.71
N ALA A 150 -15.06 -5.81 25.31
CA ALA A 150 -15.76 -6.82 26.06
C ALA A 150 -14.82 -7.15 27.21
N GLY A 151 -14.98 -6.43 28.33
CA GLY A 151 -14.25 -6.74 29.55
C GLY A 151 -14.38 -8.23 29.82
N ALA A 152 -13.24 -8.90 30.02
CA ALA A 152 -13.22 -10.30 30.44
C ALA A 152 -14.20 -10.45 31.61
N PRO A 153 -15.06 -11.50 31.62
CA PRO A 153 -15.99 -11.69 32.72
C PRO A 153 -15.19 -11.73 34.03
N THR A 154 -15.58 -10.86 34.97
CA THR A 154 -14.97 -10.80 36.29
C THR A 154 -15.03 -12.18 36.94
N ILE A 155 -13.88 -12.84 37.06
CA ILE A 155 -13.76 -14.19 37.63
C ILE A 155 -13.71 -14.14 39.17
N ALA A 156 -13.78 -12.95 39.76
CA ALA A 156 -13.83 -12.78 41.20
C ALA A 156 -15.27 -12.93 41.70
N ALA A 157 -15.49 -13.89 42.60
CA ALA A 157 -16.74 -14.00 43.32
C ALA A 157 -16.98 -12.74 44.17
N THR A 158 -18.22 -12.23 44.12
CA THR A 158 -18.65 -11.07 44.91
C THR A 158 -18.49 -11.35 46.40
N ALA A 159 -17.80 -10.48 47.14
CA ALA A 159 -17.65 -10.62 48.59
C ALA A 159 -19.02 -10.54 49.29
N THR A 160 -19.36 -11.54 50.10
CA THR A 160 -20.70 -11.74 50.67
C THR A 160 -20.99 -11.00 51.97
N ALA A 161 -20.13 -10.08 52.43
CA ALA A 161 -20.45 -9.29 53.62
C ALA A 161 -19.76 -7.92 53.62
N SER A 162 -20.56 -6.87 53.77
CA SER A 162 -20.07 -5.59 54.30
C SER A 162 -19.92 -5.71 55.82
N ALA A 163 -18.80 -5.22 56.35
CA ALA A 163 -18.59 -5.13 57.78
C ALA A 163 -19.68 -4.25 58.43
N PRO A 164 -20.20 -4.61 59.61
CA PRO A 164 -21.20 -3.80 60.29
C PRO A 164 -20.65 -2.41 60.67
N ASN A 165 -21.39 -1.37 60.31
CA ASN A 165 -21.07 0.00 60.70
C ASN A 165 -21.25 0.17 62.22
N ALA A 166 -20.29 0.84 62.86
CA ALA A 166 -20.36 1.17 64.28
C ALA A 166 -21.56 2.10 64.59
N ARG A 167 -22.27 1.86 65.70
CA ARG A 167 -23.42 2.68 66.13
C ARG A 167 -22.97 4.12 66.45
N ALA A 168 -23.38 5.06 65.61
CA ALA A 168 -23.34 6.48 65.96
C ALA A 168 -24.42 6.77 67.02
N GLY A 169 -24.00 7.22 68.19
CA GLY A 169 -24.88 7.62 69.29
C GLY A 169 -25.15 9.12 69.33
N ARG A 170 -26.36 9.45 69.83
CA ARG A 170 -26.89 10.75 70.30
C ARG A 170 -27.15 11.81 69.21
N SER A 171 -28.11 12.72 69.35
CA SER A 171 -28.82 13.22 70.53
C SER A 171 -30.28 13.56 70.22
N GLY A 172 -31.17 13.39 71.21
CA GLY A 172 -32.55 13.85 71.11
C GLY A 172 -32.68 15.37 71.01
N ARG A 173 -33.58 15.82 70.14
CA ARG A 173 -34.18 17.16 70.24
C ARG A 173 -35.68 17.02 70.02
N LYS A 174 -36.44 17.30 71.07
CA LYS A 174 -37.90 17.19 71.17
C LYS A 174 -38.53 18.49 70.64
N PRO A 175 -39.46 18.46 69.67
CA PRO A 175 -40.31 19.61 69.41
C PRO A 175 -41.53 19.62 70.35
N LYS A 176 -41.97 20.84 70.68
CA LYS A 176 -43.01 21.22 71.65
C LYS A 176 -44.41 20.89 71.09
N LYS A 177 -45.35 20.47 71.96
CA LYS A 177 -46.79 20.34 71.66
C LYS A 177 -47.47 21.72 71.62
N ALA A 178 -48.45 21.87 70.73
CA ALA A 178 -49.69 22.64 70.90
C ALA A 178 -50.81 21.57 71.03
N ASP A 179 -51.89 21.66 71.80
CA ASP A 179 -52.55 22.68 72.62
C ASP A 179 -52.73 22.12 74.05
#